data_AF-A0A2K9YPJ1-F1
#
_entry.id   AF-A0A2K9YPJ1-F1
#
_cell.length_a   1.000
_cell.length_b   1.000
_cell.length_c   1.000
_cell.angle_alpha   90.00
_cell.angle_beta   90.00
_cell.angle_gamma   90.00
#
_symmetry.space_group_name_H-M   'P 1'
#
loop_
_entity.id
_entity.type
_entity.pdbx_description
1 polymer ?
#
loop_
_entity_poly.entity_id
_entity_poly.type
_entity_poly.pdbx_seq_one_letter_code
_entity_poly.pdbx_strand_id
1 'polypeptide(L)'
;MKTINYIIAYLSRIFSELSDKIANFIDSNTINFTIDGIFGSIDNFKENISHLSNEQLFSLIHVLFFTALIIAVFNLAVVFYGDSLIILLDIENRFPSLAKIIKLRRKFQQYYFGLNLIIIFSILFVLLYFNFFVLFS
;
A
#
# COMPACT_ATOMS: atom_id res chain seq x y z
N MET A 1 -30.02 39.14 -20.58
CA MET A 1 -28.92 38.78 -21.50
C MET A 1 -27.53 39.23 -21.00
N LYS A 2 -27.32 40.47 -20.53
CA LYS A 2 -26.01 40.96 -20.04
C LYS A 2 -25.45 40.21 -18.83
N THR A 3 -26.30 39.78 -17.90
CA THR A 3 -25.91 39.05 -16.68
C THR A 3 -25.37 37.65 -16.96
N ILE A 4 -25.95 36.94 -17.94
CA ILE A 4 -25.50 35.60 -18.35
C ILE A 4 -24.11 35.67 -18.98
N ASN A 5 -23.86 36.66 -19.84
CA ASN A 5 -22.53 36.84 -20.45
C ASN A 5 -21.46 37.20 -19.42
N TYR A 6 -21.81 37.93 -18.36
CA TYR A 6 -20.89 38.24 -17.27
C TYR A 6 -20.51 36.98 -16.47
N ILE A 7 -21.50 36.13 -16.18
CA ILE A 7 -21.27 34.85 -15.48
C ILE A 7 -20.38 33.93 -16.33
N ILE A 8 -20.62 33.85 -17.63
CA ILE A 8 -19.80 33.04 -18.55
C ILE A 8 -18.36 33.55 -18.61
N ALA A 9 -18.16 34.86 -18.70
CA ALA A 9 -16.82 35.46 -18.70
C ALA A 9 -16.07 35.21 -17.38
N TYR A 10 -16.78 35.29 -16.25
CA TYR A 10 -16.21 35.03 -14.93
C TYR A 10 -15.80 33.56 -14.76
N LEU A 11 -16.66 32.61 -15.18
CA LEU A 11 -16.36 31.18 -15.14
C LEU A 11 -15.20 30.80 -16.05
N SER A 12 -15.13 31.38 -17.25
CA SER A 12 -14.02 31.16 -18.18
C SER A 12 -12.70 31.64 -17.59
N ARG A 13 -12.71 32.77 -16.87
CA ARG A 13 -11.50 33.30 -16.22
C ARG A 13 -11.02 32.39 -15.10
N ILE A 14 -11.93 31.91 -14.26
CA ILE A 14 -11.61 30.94 -13.19
C ILE A 14 -11.02 29.67 -13.80
N PHE A 15 -11.62 29.15 -14.87
CA PHE A 15 -11.15 27.92 -15.50
C PHE A 15 -9.74 28.07 -16.09
N SER A 16 -9.45 29.22 -16.71
CA SER A 16 -8.11 29.55 -17.22
C SER A 16 -7.09 29.63 -16.09
N GLU A 17 -7.38 30.38 -15.03
CA GLU A 17 -6.48 30.53 -13.87
C GLU A 17 -6.19 29.17 -13.19
N LEU A 18 -7.17 28.27 -13.17
CA LEU A 18 -7.04 26.94 -12.60
C LEU A 18 -6.21 26.02 -13.50
N SER A 19 -6.42 26.09 -14.82
CA SER A 19 -5.62 25.40 -15.83
C SER A 19 -4.14 25.79 -15.75
N ASP A 20 -3.86 27.09 -15.66
CA ASP A 20 -2.49 27.60 -15.58
C ASP A 20 -1.80 27.20 -14.28
N LYS A 21 -2.52 27.16 -13.15
CA LYS A 21 -1.99 26.66 -11.88
C LYS A 21 -1.69 25.16 -11.92
N ILE A 22 -2.53 24.38 -12.59
CA ILE A 22 -2.30 22.94 -12.77
C ILE A 22 -1.07 22.72 -13.66
N ALA A 23 -0.96 23.44 -14.78
CA ALA A 23 0.20 23.33 -15.67
C ALA A 23 1.51 23.68 -14.94
N ASN A 24 1.53 24.79 -14.20
CA ASN A 24 2.70 25.17 -13.41
C ASN A 24 3.02 24.20 -12.27
N PHE A 25 2.02 23.54 -11.67
CA PHE A 25 2.25 22.50 -10.66
C PHE A 25 2.85 21.22 -11.25
N ILE A 26 2.39 20.83 -12.45
CA ILE A 26 2.94 19.68 -13.19
C ILE A 26 4.38 19.97 -13.62
N ASP A 27 4.68 21.17 -14.14
CA ASP A 27 6.02 21.54 -14.58
C ASP A 27 7.01 21.74 -13.41
N SER A 28 6.55 22.28 -12.27
CA SER A 28 7.41 22.50 -11.10
C SER A 28 7.66 21.24 -10.27
N ASN A 29 6.75 20.26 -10.33
CA ASN A 29 6.94 18.94 -9.72
C ASN A 29 7.20 17.89 -10.80
N THR A 30 8.35 18.01 -11.48
CA THR A 30 9.01 16.88 -12.12
C THR A 30 9.46 15.87 -11.06
N ILE A 31 8.46 15.23 -10.44
CA ILE A 31 8.60 13.88 -9.93
C ILE A 31 8.91 13.08 -11.19
N ASN A 32 10.19 12.91 -11.49
CA ASN A 32 10.69 11.99 -12.52
C ASN A 32 10.42 10.55 -12.06
N PHE A 33 9.16 10.21 -11.84
CA PHE A 33 8.64 8.87 -12.02
C PHE A 33 8.57 8.64 -13.53
N THR A 34 9.74 8.63 -14.18
CA THR A 34 9.80 8.18 -15.56
C THR A 34 9.39 6.72 -15.54
N ILE A 35 8.33 6.43 -16.28
CA ILE A 35 7.82 5.08 -16.49
C ILE A 35 8.97 4.14 -16.89
N ASP A 36 9.92 4.67 -17.68
CA ASP A 36 11.15 3.99 -18.09
C ASP A 36 12.09 3.61 -16.92
N GLY A 37 12.17 4.41 -15.86
CA GLY A 37 12.97 4.09 -14.67
C GLY A 37 12.38 2.96 -13.83
N ILE A 38 11.04 2.87 -13.77
CA ILE A 38 10.34 1.75 -13.13
C ILE A 38 10.52 0.48 -13.96
N PHE A 39 10.28 0.54 -15.27
CA PHE A 39 10.43 -0.62 -16.15
C PHE A 39 11.87 -1.12 -16.19
N GLY A 40 12.85 -0.22 -16.26
CA GLY A 40 14.27 -0.61 -16.17
C GLY A 40 14.62 -1.29 -14.84
N SER A 41 13.99 -0.88 -13.72
CA SER A 41 14.18 -1.54 -12.43
C SER A 41 13.56 -2.95 -12.40
N ILE A 42 12.42 -3.13 -13.06
CA ILE A 42 11.76 -4.44 -13.21
C ILE A 42 12.61 -5.37 -14.11
N ASP A 43 13.17 -4.85 -15.19
CA ASP A 43 14.01 -5.63 -16.11
C ASP A 43 15.29 -6.09 -15.41
N ASN A 44 15.97 -5.21 -14.67
CA ASN A 44 17.14 -5.57 -13.87
C ASN A 44 16.80 -6.62 -12.79
N PHE A 45 15.62 -6.53 -12.17
CA PHE A 45 15.17 -7.51 -11.19
C PHE A 45 14.90 -8.88 -11.84
N LYS A 46 14.29 -8.89 -13.03
CA LYS A 46 14.02 -10.09 -13.81
C LYS A 46 15.32 -10.77 -14.25
N GLU A 47 16.30 -10.00 -14.70
CA GLU A 47 17.63 -10.49 -15.04
C GLU A 47 18.30 -11.15 -13.83
N ASN A 48 18.28 -10.49 -12.67
CA ASN A 48 18.80 -11.05 -11.42
C ASN A 48 18.12 -12.36 -11.02
N ILE A 49 16.80 -12.47 -11.19
CA ILE A 49 16.06 -13.72 -10.92
C ILE A 49 16.45 -14.82 -11.91
N SER A 50 16.71 -14.47 -13.17
CA SER A 50 17.02 -15.45 -14.22
C SER A 50 18.33 -16.21 -14.02
N HIS A 51 19.23 -15.68 -13.19
CA HIS A 51 20.49 -16.33 -12.83
C HIS A 51 20.39 -17.27 -11.63
N LEU A 52 19.26 -17.32 -10.93
CA LEU A 52 19.06 -18.19 -9.77
C LEU A 52 18.82 -19.64 -10.22
N SER A 53 19.38 -20.60 -9.48
CA SER A 53 19.01 -22.01 -9.67
C SER A 53 17.57 -22.26 -9.22
N ASN A 54 16.97 -23.36 -9.68
CA ASN A 54 15.61 -23.75 -9.27
C ASN A 54 15.47 -23.89 -7.74
N GLU A 55 16.51 -24.41 -7.08
CA GLU A 55 16.57 -24.55 -5.63
C GLU A 55 16.59 -23.19 -4.91
N GLN A 56 17.39 -22.25 -5.44
CA GLN A 56 17.46 -20.88 -4.92
C GLN A 56 16.15 -20.13 -5.14
N LEU A 57 15.51 -20.32 -6.29
CA LEU A 57 14.23 -19.71 -6.62
C LEU A 57 13.11 -20.23 -5.70
N PHE A 58 13.10 -21.53 -5.40
CA PHE A 58 12.19 -22.12 -4.43
C PHE A 58 12.40 -21.56 -3.01
N SER A 59 13.66 -21.48 -2.56
CA SER A 59 14.00 -20.88 -1.28
C SER A 59 13.57 -19.42 -1.19
N LEU A 60 13.80 -18.64 -2.25
CA LEU A 60 13.39 -17.24 -2.33
C LEU A 60 11.86 -17.08 -2.21
N ILE A 61 11.09 -17.90 -2.94
CA ILE A 61 9.63 -17.90 -2.86
C ILE A 61 9.16 -18.18 -1.43
N HIS A 62 9.76 -19.18 -0.77
CA HIS A 62 9.44 -19.50 0.62
C HIS A 62 9.76 -18.33 1.56
N VAL A 63 10.94 -17.73 1.45
CA VAL A 63 11.33 -16.58 2.28
C VAL A 63 10.34 -15.42 2.10
N LEU A 64 9.92 -15.13 0.88
CA LEU A 64 8.94 -14.08 0.59
C LEU A 64 7.58 -14.37 1.21
N PHE A 65 7.05 -15.59 1.04
CA PHE A 65 5.77 -15.96 1.63
C PHE A 65 5.81 -16.03 3.15
N PHE A 66 6.89 -16.51 3.75
CA PHE A 66 7.07 -16.49 5.21
C PHE A 66 7.17 -15.07 5.74
N THR A 67 7.88 -14.17 5.04
CA THR A 67 7.94 -12.75 5.41
C THR A 67 6.55 -12.13 5.39
N ALA A 68 5.76 -12.40 4.36
CA ALA A 68 4.37 -11.95 4.27
C ALA A 68 3.50 -12.51 5.41
N LEU A 69 3.67 -13.79 5.77
CA LEU A 69 2.98 -14.40 6.92
C LEU A 69 3.37 -13.73 8.23
N ILE A 70 4.66 -13.46 8.46
CA ILE A 70 5.13 -12.77 9.67
C ILE A 70 4.49 -11.38 9.78
N ILE A 71 4.46 -10.63 8.68
CA ILE A 71 3.81 -9.31 8.63
C ILE A 71 2.31 -9.44 8.94
N ALA A 72 1.62 -10.41 8.35
CA ALA A 72 0.19 -10.62 8.59
C ALA A 72 -0.11 -11.01 10.05
N VAL A 73 0.71 -11.88 10.65
CA VAL A 73 0.60 -12.27 12.06
C VAL A 73 0.90 -11.09 12.98
N PHE A 74 1.93 -10.29 12.67
CA PHE A 74 2.24 -9.08 13.44
C PHE A 74 1.08 -8.08 13.38
N ASN A 75 0.49 -7.87 12.20
CA ASN A 75 -0.70 -7.03 12.05
C ASN A 75 -1.87 -7.57 12.89
N LEU A 76 -2.05 -8.88 12.94
CA LEU A 76 -3.06 -9.53 13.78
C LEU A 76 -2.80 -9.27 15.27
N ALA A 77 -1.56 -9.41 15.72
CA ALA A 77 -1.17 -9.14 17.10
C ALA A 77 -1.40 -7.66 17.46
N VAL A 78 -1.06 -6.74 16.56
CA VAL A 78 -1.31 -5.30 16.71
C VAL A 78 -2.81 -4.99 16.71
N VAL A 79 -3.63 -5.76 15.98
CA VAL A 79 -5.10 -5.67 16.05
C VAL A 79 -5.61 -6.14 17.41
N PHE A 80 -5.11 -7.24 17.98
CA PHE A 80 -5.61 -7.71 19.29
C PHE A 80 -5.10 -6.90 20.48
N TYR A 81 -3.80 -6.61 20.52
CA TYR A 81 -3.15 -6.00 21.68
C TYR A 81 -2.91 -4.50 21.54
N GLY A 82 -3.06 -3.95 20.33
CA GLY A 82 -2.76 -2.53 20.09
C GLY A 82 -3.65 -1.59 20.88
N ASP A 83 -4.92 -1.95 21.09
CA ASP A 83 -5.82 -1.13 21.91
C ASP A 83 -5.46 -1.17 23.40
N SER A 84 -5.08 -2.34 23.91
CA SER A 84 -4.60 -2.47 25.28
C SER A 84 -3.33 -1.65 25.51
N LEU A 85 -2.41 -1.64 24.54
CA LEU A 85 -1.19 -0.83 24.60
C LEU A 85 -1.49 0.68 24.63
N ILE A 86 -2.45 1.14 23.81
CA ILE A 86 -2.84 2.54 23.74
C ILE A 86 -3.43 3.03 25.06
N ILE A 87 -4.26 2.20 25.70
CA ILE A 87 -4.87 2.51 27.00
C ILE A 87 -3.79 2.49 28.10
N LEU A 88 -2.92 1.48 28.12
CA LEU A 88 -1.88 1.34 29.13
C LEU A 88 -0.87 2.51 29.11
N LEU A 89 -0.54 3.02 27.93
CA LEU A 89 0.43 4.10 27.74
C LEU A 89 -0.21 5.50 27.72
N ASP A 90 -1.53 5.59 27.93
CA ASP A 90 -2.32 6.82 27.90
C ASP A 90 -2.05 7.72 26.68
N ILE A 91 -1.87 7.09 25.51
CA ILE A 91 -1.41 7.77 24.28
C ILE A 91 -2.44 8.80 23.81
N GLU A 92 -3.73 8.55 24.02
CA GLU A 92 -4.80 9.47 23.62
C GLU A 92 -4.73 10.81 24.35
N ASN A 93 -4.38 10.81 25.64
CA ASN A 93 -4.22 12.04 26.42
C ASN A 93 -2.89 12.72 26.14
N ARG A 94 -1.81 11.94 25.95
CA ARG A 94 -0.47 12.48 25.71
C ARG A 94 -0.29 13.07 24.31
N PHE A 95 -1.02 12.54 23.32
CA PHE A 95 -0.95 12.97 21.91
C PHE A 95 -2.35 13.09 21.29
N PRO A 96 -3.04 14.23 21.49
CA PRO A 96 -4.42 14.42 21.04
C PRO A 96 -4.58 14.42 19.51
N SER A 97 -3.52 14.73 18.76
CA SER A 97 -3.50 14.62 17.30
C SER A 97 -3.59 13.16 16.83
N LEU A 98 -2.94 12.23 17.53
CA LEU A 98 -2.95 10.80 17.23
C LEU A 98 -4.28 10.15 17.62
N ALA A 99 -5.00 10.70 18.61
CA ALA A 99 -6.28 10.16 19.06
C ALA A 99 -7.32 10.04 17.92
N LYS A 100 -7.33 10.97 16.95
CA LYS A 100 -8.23 10.89 15.78
C LYS A 100 -7.87 9.70 14.87
N ILE A 101 -6.58 9.47 14.63
CA ILE A 101 -6.07 8.36 13.81
C ILE A 101 -6.35 7.03 14.49
N ILE A 102 -6.13 6.95 15.80
CA ILE A 102 -6.41 5.76 16.61
C ILE A 102 -7.90 5.38 16.55
N LYS A 103 -8.81 6.35 16.72
CA LYS A 103 -10.26 6.11 16.61
C LYS A 103 -10.67 5.64 15.22
N LEU A 104 -10.05 6.19 14.17
CA LEU A 104 -10.29 5.74 12.79
C LEU A 104 -9.80 4.30 12.60
N ARG A 105 -8.56 4.00 13.01
CA ARG A 105 -7.97 2.65 12.96
C ARG A 105 -8.86 1.61 13.66
N ARG A 106 -9.37 1.93 14.85
CA ARG A 106 -10.23 1.05 15.64
C ARG A 106 -11.51 0.65 14.91
N LYS A 107 -12.07 1.53 14.05
CA LYS A 107 -13.22 1.19 13.18
C LYS A 107 -12.87 0.17 12.08
N PHE A 108 -11.64 0.20 11.56
CA PHE A 108 -11.19 -0.72 10.51
C PHE A 108 -10.60 -2.02 11.04
N GLN A 109 -10.44 -2.16 12.35
CA GLN A 109 -9.76 -3.27 13.00
C GLN A 109 -10.38 -4.64 12.68
N GLN A 110 -11.72 -4.73 12.63
CA GLN A 110 -12.42 -5.95 12.23
C GLN A 110 -12.18 -6.29 10.75
N TYR A 111 -12.12 -5.29 9.88
CA TYR A 111 -11.81 -5.49 8.46
C TYR A 111 -10.36 -5.94 8.27
N TYR A 112 -9.40 -5.32 8.96
CA TYR A 112 -8.01 -5.75 8.95
C TYR A 112 -7.85 -7.18 9.48
N PHE A 113 -8.58 -7.56 10.53
CA PHE A 113 -8.58 -8.93 11.03
C PHE A 113 -9.01 -9.92 9.94
N GLY A 114 -10.15 -9.69 9.30
CA GLY A 114 -10.67 -10.55 8.24
C GLY A 114 -9.72 -10.63 7.03
N LEU A 115 -9.19 -9.49 6.58
CA LEU A 115 -8.22 -9.47 5.47
C LEU A 115 -6.93 -10.23 5.80
N ASN A 116 -6.32 -9.99 6.97
CA ASN A 116 -5.09 -10.69 7.35
C ASN A 116 -5.33 -12.20 7.44
N LEU A 117 -6.49 -12.63 7.94
CA LEU A 117 -6.85 -14.05 8.00
C LEU A 117 -7.01 -14.65 6.60
N ILE A 118 -7.69 -13.97 5.67
CA ILE A 118 -7.79 -14.41 4.26
C ILE A 118 -6.40 -14.51 3.62
N ILE A 119 -5.53 -13.51 3.83
CA ILE A 119 -4.16 -13.50 3.30
C ILE A 119 -3.36 -14.69 3.85
N ILE A 120 -3.42 -14.94 5.17
CA ILE A 120 -2.72 -16.07 5.81
C ILE A 120 -3.17 -17.39 5.18
N PHE A 121 -4.48 -17.64 5.09
CA PHE A 121 -4.98 -18.88 4.50
C PHE A 121 -4.59 -19.01 3.03
N SER A 122 -4.66 -17.91 2.26
CA SER A 122 -4.30 -17.90 0.84
C SER A 122 -2.82 -18.26 0.65
N ILE A 123 -1.93 -17.66 1.44
CA ILE A 123 -0.48 -17.98 1.40
C ILE A 123 -0.23 -19.43 1.79
N LEU A 124 -0.91 -19.93 2.84
CA LEU A 124 -0.76 -21.33 3.26
C LEU A 124 -1.20 -22.31 2.17
N PHE A 125 -2.30 -22.06 1.48
CA PHE A 125 -2.73 -22.91 0.35
C PHE A 125 -1.74 -22.87 -0.81
N VAL A 126 -1.22 -21.68 -1.16
CA VAL A 126 -0.21 -21.54 -2.22
C VAL A 126 1.07 -22.29 -1.85
N LEU A 127 1.57 -22.12 -0.63
CA LEU A 127 2.75 -22.83 -0.14
C LEU A 127 2.56 -24.34 -0.12
N LEU A 128 1.38 -24.81 0.32
CA LEU A 128 1.04 -26.23 0.32
C LEU A 128 1.07 -26.80 -1.11
N TYR A 129 0.45 -26.10 -2.06
CA TYR A 129 0.46 -26.47 -3.47
C TYR A 129 1.89 -26.53 -4.04
N PHE A 130 2.71 -25.51 -3.79
CA PHE A 130 4.10 -25.49 -4.24
C PHE A 130 4.93 -26.62 -3.63
N ASN A 131 4.76 -26.91 -2.34
CA ASN A 131 5.46 -28.02 -1.70
C ASN A 131 5.05 -29.38 -2.28
N PHE A 132 3.76 -29.59 -2.56
CA PHE A 132 3.30 -30.80 -3.25
C PHE A 132 3.86 -30.90 -4.67
N PHE A 133 3.89 -29.79 -5.40
CA PHE A 133 4.47 -29.76 -6.74
C PHE A 133 5.95 -30.18 -6.73
N VAL A 134 6.74 -29.65 -5.78
CA VAL A 134 8.16 -30.02 -5.66
C VAL A 134 8.37 -31.46 -5.18
N LEU A 135 7.50 -31.98 -4.31
CA LEU A 135 7.64 -33.34 -3.78
C LEU A 135 7.30 -34.42 -4.82
N PHE A 136 6.43 -34.11 -5.79
CA PHE A 136 6.00 -35.04 -6.84
C PHE A 136 6.57 -34.75 -8.24
N SER A 137 7.35 -33.67 -8.40
CA SER A 137 8.11 -33.35 -9.61
C SER A 137 9.53 -33.89 -9.52
#